data_AF-A0A524A531-F1
#
_entry.id   AF-A0A524A531-F1
#
_cell.length_a   1.000
_cell.length_b   1.000
_cell.length_c   1.000
_cell.angle_alpha   90.00
_cell.angle_beta   90.00
_cell.angle_gamma   90.00
#
_symmetry.space_group_name_H-M   'P 1'
#
loop_
_entity.id
_entity.type
_entity.pdbx_description
1 polymer ?
#
loop_
_entity_poly.entity_id
_entity_poly.type
_entity_poly.pdbx_seq_one_letter_code
_entity_poly.pdbx_strand_id
1 'polypeptide(L)'
;MSEMETTRSKSFEKINKDYNRALRRLAKTPIEFETRKISDFNSGLGPGSMDGIAHLIETEDGGTLVSFTVLIHFTAYGLARPVVGEGLTCYTGTFVDRTISASIIVKNVKMGMRRKLYFLPCVEMPSFSAKEVLKKKTDWNLLLDNLNNDESLRSLLKKLPTEKTIYGIDERYQAGKDKSWNYGLNDEDDNYHTLCQIVPLGNKTLIATRHMVSDPKRIEHAVKAINRIRDHIVNFGLDGFSRGRIPQPWAKDVIELIRHYSASRERPLTDISSEPIARHEVAPQTTGPVDTESQAACPSCSVRIHEGEKYCRSCGADLVPKLGDNLCPRCGATTYSGMKFCGDCGISLIQGEAASCPKCGADTKPIMIYCGECGHPLKA
;
A
#
# COMPACT_ATOMS: atom_id res chain seq x y z
N MET A 1 1.55 -31.68 5.65
CA MET A 1 0.71 -30.47 5.48
C MET A 1 -0.69 -30.80 5.91
N SER A 2 -1.34 -29.95 6.69
CA SER A 2 -2.75 -30.14 7.09
C SER A 2 -3.69 -30.00 5.87
N GLU A 3 -4.88 -30.60 5.92
CA GLU A 3 -5.90 -30.49 4.86
C GLU A 3 -6.24 -29.02 4.54
N MET A 4 -6.17 -28.16 5.55
CA MET A 4 -6.34 -26.72 5.45
C MET A 4 -5.21 -26.05 4.65
N GLU A 5 -3.95 -26.42 4.89
CA GLU A 5 -2.80 -25.90 4.12
C GLU A 5 -2.84 -26.34 2.65
N THR A 6 -3.27 -27.58 2.38
CA THR A 6 -3.44 -28.09 1.02
C THR A 6 -4.53 -27.32 0.28
N THR A 7 -5.67 -27.08 0.93
CA THR A 7 -6.76 -26.32 0.31
C THR A 7 -6.37 -24.86 0.06
N ARG A 8 -5.67 -24.25 1.01
CA ARG A 8 -5.10 -22.90 0.87
C ARG A 8 -4.17 -22.80 -0.34
N SER A 9 -3.26 -23.75 -0.50
CA SER A 9 -2.30 -23.78 -1.61
C SER A 9 -3.01 -23.89 -2.96
N LYS A 10 -4.04 -24.75 -3.06
CA LYS A 10 -4.87 -24.89 -4.27
C LYS A 10 -5.60 -23.59 -4.64
N SER A 11 -6.09 -22.83 -3.65
CA SER A 11 -6.72 -21.52 -3.89
C SER A 11 -5.72 -20.52 -4.46
N PHE A 12 -4.49 -20.47 -3.94
CA PHE A 12 -3.44 -19.60 -4.47
C PHE A 12 -3.06 -19.95 -5.91
N GLU A 13 -2.81 -21.22 -6.18
CA GLU A 13 -2.51 -21.72 -7.54
C GLU A 13 -3.63 -21.39 -8.52
N LYS A 14 -4.89 -21.53 -8.10
CA LYS A 14 -6.05 -21.20 -8.93
C LYS A 14 -6.08 -19.71 -9.30
N ILE A 15 -5.91 -18.81 -8.31
CA ILE A 15 -5.87 -17.36 -8.58
C ILE A 15 -4.72 -17.02 -9.52
N ASN A 16 -3.52 -17.55 -9.26
CA ASN A 16 -2.37 -17.29 -10.12
C ASN A 16 -2.60 -17.79 -11.56
N LYS A 17 -3.19 -18.99 -11.73
CA LYS A 17 -3.55 -19.54 -13.04
C LYS A 17 -4.56 -18.65 -13.77
N ASP A 18 -5.56 -18.12 -13.06
CA ASP A 18 -6.56 -17.24 -13.64
C ASP A 18 -5.96 -15.88 -14.02
N TYR A 19 -5.02 -15.35 -13.23
CA TYR A 19 -4.28 -14.12 -13.54
C TYR A 19 -3.36 -14.29 -14.75
N ASN A 20 -2.60 -15.38 -14.81
CA ASN A 20 -1.82 -15.76 -15.99
C ASN A 20 -2.69 -15.83 -17.25
N ARG A 21 -3.88 -16.43 -17.16
CA ARG A 21 -4.83 -16.48 -18.28
C ARG A 21 -5.32 -15.10 -18.69
N ALA A 22 -5.66 -14.24 -17.73
CA ALA A 22 -6.18 -12.90 -17.97
C ALA A 22 -5.11 -11.98 -18.58
N LEU A 23 -3.86 -12.12 -18.13
CA LEU A 23 -2.76 -11.22 -18.48
C LEU A 23 -1.84 -11.77 -19.58
N ARG A 24 -2.10 -12.95 -20.14
CA ARG A 24 -1.27 -13.62 -21.18
C ARG A 24 -0.93 -12.79 -22.43
N ARG A 25 -1.63 -11.68 -22.68
CA ARG A 25 -1.39 -10.77 -23.82
C ARG A 25 -0.80 -9.42 -23.40
N LEU A 26 -0.64 -9.19 -22.10
CA LEU A 26 -0.21 -7.92 -21.52
C LEU A 26 1.08 -8.06 -20.73
N ALA A 27 1.37 -9.26 -20.22
CA ALA A 27 2.49 -9.53 -19.35
C ALA A 27 3.21 -10.81 -19.76
N LYS A 28 4.51 -10.85 -19.44
CA LYS A 28 5.31 -12.07 -19.53
C LYS A 28 4.68 -13.13 -18.64
N THR A 29 4.59 -14.35 -19.17
CA THR A 29 4.04 -15.50 -18.45
C THR A 29 5.05 -16.65 -18.45
N PRO A 30 5.12 -17.46 -17.37
CA PRO A 30 4.26 -17.42 -16.19
C PRO A 30 4.58 -16.22 -15.26
N ILE A 31 3.53 -15.59 -14.74
CA ILE A 31 3.63 -14.54 -13.72
C ILE A 31 4.07 -15.19 -12.41
N GLU A 32 5.16 -14.67 -11.85
CA GLU A 32 5.67 -15.07 -10.54
C GLU A 32 4.76 -14.56 -9.42
N PHE A 33 4.55 -15.40 -8.41
CA PHE A 33 3.75 -15.06 -7.25
C PHE A 33 4.37 -15.53 -5.95
N GLU A 34 4.06 -14.80 -4.88
CA GLU A 34 4.44 -15.15 -3.51
C GLU A 34 3.23 -15.05 -2.58
N THR A 35 3.16 -15.93 -1.60
CA THR A 35 2.15 -15.86 -0.55
C THR A 35 2.59 -14.89 0.54
N ARG A 36 1.68 -14.02 1.01
CA ARG A 36 1.95 -13.02 2.05
C ARG A 36 0.86 -13.05 3.11
N LYS A 37 1.20 -12.69 4.36
CA LYS A 37 0.17 -12.49 5.38
C LYS A 37 -0.32 -11.05 5.31
N ILE A 38 -1.62 -10.82 5.54
CA ILE A 38 -2.15 -9.45 5.59
C ILE A 38 -1.54 -8.64 6.75
N SER A 39 -1.09 -9.32 7.81
CA SER A 39 -0.38 -8.71 8.94
C SER A 39 0.93 -8.06 8.54
N ASP A 40 1.47 -8.40 7.36
CA ASP A 40 2.68 -7.79 6.82
C ASP A 40 2.39 -6.38 6.26
N PHE A 41 1.12 -5.94 6.26
CA PHE A 41 0.64 -4.72 5.61
C PHE A 41 -0.15 -3.81 6.56
N ASN A 42 -0.09 -2.51 6.30
CA ASN A 42 -0.64 -1.46 7.16
C ASN A 42 -2.17 -1.25 7.01
N SER A 43 -2.85 -1.91 6.06
CA SER A 43 -4.27 -1.63 5.74
C SER A 43 -5.31 -2.12 6.74
N GLY A 44 -4.96 -2.95 7.73
CA GLY A 44 -5.86 -3.29 8.85
C GLY A 44 -7.24 -3.83 8.46
N LEU A 45 -7.43 -4.33 7.23
CA LEU A 45 -8.72 -4.84 6.74
C LEU A 45 -8.78 -6.36 6.87
N GLY A 46 -9.21 -6.80 8.04
CA GLY A 46 -9.60 -8.18 8.33
C GLY A 46 -9.12 -8.63 9.71
N PRO A 47 -9.82 -9.58 10.37
CA PRO A 47 -9.23 -10.32 11.49
C PRO A 47 -7.83 -10.80 11.08
N GLY A 48 -6.85 -10.71 11.99
CA GLY A 48 -5.40 -10.82 11.74
C GLY A 48 -4.86 -12.16 11.21
N SER A 49 -5.66 -12.90 10.44
CA SER A 49 -5.38 -14.20 9.86
C SER A 49 -5.68 -14.30 8.36
N MET A 50 -5.90 -13.19 7.64
CA MET A 50 -6.08 -13.25 6.18
C MET A 50 -4.73 -13.40 5.48
N ASP A 51 -4.67 -14.33 4.53
CA ASP A 51 -3.54 -14.50 3.64
C ASP A 51 -3.83 -13.79 2.30
N GLY A 52 -2.78 -13.49 1.56
CA GLY A 52 -2.90 -12.96 0.22
C GLY A 52 -1.83 -13.48 -0.72
N ILE A 53 -2.03 -13.21 -2.00
CA ILE A 53 -1.10 -13.55 -3.07
C ILE A 53 -0.59 -12.27 -3.71
N ALA A 54 0.73 -12.08 -3.66
CA ALA A 54 1.42 -11.01 -4.34
C ALA A 54 1.94 -11.50 -5.69
N HIS A 55 1.86 -10.66 -6.72
CA HIS A 55 2.42 -10.94 -8.04
C HIS A 55 3.32 -9.81 -8.50
N LEU A 56 4.42 -10.18 -9.16
CA LEU A 56 5.24 -9.28 -9.96
C LEU A 56 4.85 -9.41 -11.42
N ILE A 57 4.31 -8.34 -12.00
CA ILE A 57 3.75 -8.34 -13.35
C ILE A 57 4.69 -7.52 -14.24
N GLU A 58 5.49 -8.20 -15.05
CA GLU A 58 6.27 -7.57 -16.10
C GLU A 58 5.44 -7.47 -17.37
N THR A 59 5.14 -6.24 -17.81
CA THR A 59 4.37 -6.01 -19.03
C THR A 59 5.23 -6.18 -20.27
N GLU A 60 4.61 -6.55 -21.40
CA GLU A 60 5.30 -6.78 -22.68
C GLU A 60 6.08 -5.54 -23.17
N ASP A 61 5.64 -4.34 -22.78
CA ASP A 61 6.29 -3.07 -23.08
C ASP A 61 7.45 -2.71 -22.12
N GLY A 62 7.86 -3.64 -21.25
CA GLY A 62 8.96 -3.46 -20.30
C GLY A 62 8.56 -2.78 -18.98
N GLY A 63 7.29 -2.42 -18.79
CA GLY A 63 6.79 -1.94 -17.50
C GLY A 63 6.78 -3.02 -16.42
N THR A 64 6.83 -2.59 -15.15
CA THR A 64 6.63 -3.49 -14.00
C THR A 64 5.50 -2.98 -13.13
N LEU A 65 4.57 -3.85 -12.78
CA LEU A 65 3.50 -3.60 -11.81
C LEU A 65 3.56 -4.66 -10.72
N VAL A 66 3.00 -4.36 -9.57
CA VAL A 66 2.72 -5.36 -8.54
C VAL A 66 1.22 -5.50 -8.37
N SER A 67 0.77 -6.68 -7.95
CA SER A 67 -0.58 -6.85 -7.43
C SER A 67 -0.55 -7.59 -6.10
N PHE A 68 -1.51 -7.29 -5.23
CA PHE A 68 -1.76 -8.03 -3.99
C PHE A 68 -3.25 -8.36 -3.91
N THR A 69 -3.57 -9.65 -3.90
CA THR A 69 -4.95 -10.12 -3.73
C THR A 69 -5.13 -10.70 -2.35
N VAL A 70 -6.01 -10.09 -1.56
CA VAL A 70 -6.44 -10.61 -0.26
C VAL A 70 -7.39 -11.77 -0.51
N LEU A 71 -7.16 -12.89 0.17
CA LEU A 71 -8.08 -14.02 0.18
C LEU A 71 -8.90 -14.03 1.47
N ILE A 72 -10.17 -14.39 1.33
CA ILE A 72 -11.02 -14.77 2.44
C ILE A 72 -11.09 -16.29 2.53
N HIS A 73 -10.89 -16.81 3.74
CA HIS A 73 -10.95 -18.23 4.05
C HIS A 73 -12.19 -18.52 4.88
N PHE A 74 -13.05 -19.42 4.41
CA PHE A 74 -14.23 -19.83 5.17
C PHE A 74 -14.60 -21.28 4.87
N THR A 75 -15.30 -21.90 5.81
CA THR A 75 -15.91 -23.22 5.63
C THR A 75 -17.24 -23.04 4.89
N ALA A 76 -17.29 -23.41 3.61
CA ALA A 76 -18.55 -23.42 2.88
C ALA A 76 -19.47 -24.51 3.48
N TYR A 77 -20.69 -24.12 3.90
CA TYR A 77 -21.77 -25.01 4.36
C TYR A 77 -21.46 -25.88 5.59
N GLY A 78 -21.30 -25.26 6.76
CA GLY A 78 -21.70 -25.79 8.09
C GLY A 78 -21.27 -27.20 8.56
N LEU A 79 -20.53 -27.99 7.77
CA LEU A 79 -20.22 -29.39 8.03
C LEU A 79 -18.92 -29.74 7.28
N ALA A 80 -17.83 -29.96 8.02
CA ALA A 80 -16.68 -30.81 7.66
C ALA A 80 -16.24 -30.81 6.17
N ARG A 81 -16.16 -29.64 5.51
CA ARG A 81 -15.77 -29.49 4.10
C ARG A 81 -14.62 -28.48 3.95
N PRO A 82 -13.83 -28.58 2.85
CA PRO A 82 -12.58 -27.85 2.70
C PRO A 82 -12.77 -26.33 2.73
N VAL A 83 -11.81 -25.63 3.35
CA VAL A 83 -11.76 -24.17 3.47
C VAL A 83 -11.68 -23.53 2.09
N VAL A 84 -12.73 -22.85 1.63
CA VAL A 84 -12.70 -22.17 0.34
C VAL A 84 -11.92 -20.86 0.52
N GLY A 85 -10.79 -20.73 -0.19
CA GLY A 85 -10.09 -19.47 -0.36
C GLY A 85 -10.59 -18.78 -1.62
N GLU A 86 -11.28 -17.65 -1.45
CA GLU A 86 -11.71 -16.79 -2.57
C GLU A 86 -10.99 -15.44 -2.53
N GLY A 87 -10.72 -14.88 -3.71
CA GLY A 87 -10.29 -13.49 -3.79
C GLY A 87 -11.36 -12.54 -3.25
N LEU A 88 -10.96 -11.65 -2.37
CA LEU A 88 -11.80 -10.62 -1.77
C LEU A 88 -11.54 -9.27 -2.46
N THR A 89 -10.33 -8.75 -2.30
CA THR A 89 -9.88 -7.47 -2.87
C THR A 89 -8.55 -7.66 -3.56
N CYS A 90 -8.38 -7.06 -4.73
CA CYS A 90 -7.10 -6.95 -5.40
C CYS A 90 -6.65 -5.49 -5.47
N TYR A 91 -5.43 -5.24 -5.02
CA TYR A 91 -4.69 -4.00 -5.16
C TYR A 91 -3.67 -4.17 -6.28
N THR A 92 -3.52 -3.18 -7.15
CA THR A 92 -2.53 -3.24 -8.24
C THR A 92 -1.91 -1.87 -8.40
N GLY A 93 -0.59 -1.78 -8.56
CA GLY A 93 0.06 -0.49 -8.74
C GLY A 93 1.50 -0.55 -9.23
N THR A 94 2.03 0.63 -9.51
CA THR A 94 3.39 0.84 -10.01
C THR A 94 3.88 2.25 -9.67
N PHE A 95 5.18 2.47 -9.83
CA PHE A 95 5.79 3.79 -9.84
C PHE A 95 6.04 4.27 -11.26
N VAL A 96 5.92 5.58 -11.46
CA VAL A 96 6.35 6.29 -12.66
C VAL A 96 7.42 7.30 -12.26
N ASP A 97 8.53 7.36 -12.99
CA ASP A 97 9.66 8.26 -12.73
C ASP A 97 9.40 9.70 -13.23
N ARG A 98 8.22 10.21 -12.90
CA ARG A 98 7.75 11.58 -13.09
C ARG A 98 6.91 11.93 -11.87
N THR A 99 6.93 13.18 -11.42
CA THR A 99 6.07 13.64 -10.33
C THR A 99 4.82 14.34 -10.86
N ILE A 100 3.84 14.59 -9.98
CA ILE A 100 2.64 15.39 -10.29
C ILE A 100 2.43 16.42 -9.18
N SER A 101 1.67 17.48 -9.45
CA SER A 101 1.56 18.61 -8.52
C SER A 101 0.85 18.25 -7.21
N ALA A 102 -0.14 17.37 -7.25
CA ALA A 102 -0.93 16.96 -6.09
C ALA A 102 -1.47 15.53 -6.27
N SER A 103 -1.93 14.91 -5.19
CA SER A 103 -2.58 13.59 -5.28
C SER A 103 -3.92 13.68 -6.01
N ILE A 104 -4.29 12.61 -6.70
CA ILE A 104 -5.53 12.50 -7.46
C ILE A 104 -6.29 11.26 -6.99
N ILE A 105 -7.60 11.39 -6.83
CA ILE A 105 -8.54 10.29 -6.53
C ILE A 105 -9.57 10.16 -7.65
N VAL A 106 -10.07 8.95 -7.85
CA VAL A 106 -11.19 8.71 -8.77
C VAL A 106 -12.49 8.60 -7.99
N LYS A 107 -13.49 9.40 -8.35
CA LYS A 107 -14.80 9.42 -7.68
C LYS A 107 -15.94 9.25 -8.68
N ASN A 108 -16.97 8.51 -8.28
CA ASN A 108 -18.21 8.43 -9.06
C ASN A 108 -19.17 9.57 -8.68
N VAL A 109 -19.11 10.67 -9.44
CA VAL A 109 -19.88 11.89 -9.11
C VAL A 109 -21.20 11.92 -9.88
N LYS A 110 -22.30 12.21 -9.16
CA LYS A 110 -23.62 12.44 -9.75
C LYS A 110 -23.78 13.90 -10.17
N MET A 111 -23.85 14.14 -11.47
CA MET A 111 -24.12 15.44 -12.09
C MET A 111 -25.49 15.39 -12.79
N GLY A 112 -26.49 16.01 -12.18
CA GLY A 112 -27.89 15.89 -12.63
C GLY A 112 -28.37 14.43 -12.56
N MET A 113 -28.85 13.90 -13.69
CA MET A 113 -29.30 12.50 -13.80
C MET A 113 -28.18 11.50 -14.11
N ARG A 114 -26.97 11.98 -14.46
CA ARG A 114 -25.86 11.10 -14.89
C ARG A 114 -24.84 10.92 -13.76
N ARG A 115 -24.39 9.69 -13.55
CA ARG A 115 -23.23 9.34 -12.74
C ARG A 115 -22.04 9.06 -13.65
N LYS A 116 -20.88 9.65 -13.35
CA LYS A 116 -19.66 9.49 -14.14
C LYS A 116 -18.44 9.46 -13.21
N LEU A 117 -17.46 8.64 -13.57
CA LEU A 117 -16.15 8.65 -12.93
C LEU A 117 -15.38 9.90 -13.35
N TYR A 118 -14.82 10.59 -12.36
CA TYR A 118 -13.92 11.73 -12.54
C TYR A 118 -12.63 11.50 -11.78
N PHE A 119 -11.52 11.91 -12.38
CA PHE A 119 -10.26 12.15 -11.69
C PHE A 119 -10.35 13.52 -11.04
N LEU A 120 -10.19 13.57 -9.72
CA LEU A 120 -10.30 14.78 -8.93
C LEU A 120 -9.03 14.97 -8.11
N PRO A 121 -8.53 16.21 -7.94
CA PRO A 121 -7.46 16.46 -6.99
C PRO A 121 -7.92 16.10 -5.58
N CYS A 122 -7.02 15.48 -4.82
CA CYS A 122 -7.24 15.18 -3.41
C CYS A 122 -6.97 16.43 -2.58
N VAL A 123 -7.99 17.27 -2.45
CA VAL A 123 -7.94 18.50 -1.65
C VAL A 123 -8.32 18.25 -0.20
N GLU A 124 -7.71 19.00 0.72
CA GLU A 124 -8.14 19.04 2.11
C GLU A 124 -9.24 20.06 2.28
N MET A 125 -10.38 19.61 2.81
CA MET A 125 -11.52 20.47 3.12
C MET A 125 -12.11 20.06 4.47
N PRO A 126 -12.63 21.00 5.28
CA PRO A 126 -13.31 20.68 6.55
C PRO A 126 -14.45 19.66 6.38
N SER A 127 -15.09 19.68 5.22
CA SER A 127 -16.04 18.66 4.78
C SER A 127 -15.79 18.40 3.30
N PHE A 128 -15.19 17.26 2.97
CA PHE A 128 -14.91 16.87 1.60
C PHE A 128 -16.23 16.68 0.83
N SER A 129 -16.24 17.08 -0.45
CA SER A 129 -17.32 16.76 -1.40
C SER A 129 -16.74 16.72 -2.81
N ALA A 130 -16.76 15.53 -3.42
CA ALA A 130 -16.28 15.30 -4.77
C ALA A 130 -17.04 16.17 -5.80
N LYS A 131 -18.35 16.34 -5.60
CA LYS A 131 -19.18 17.23 -6.42
C LYS A 131 -18.76 18.69 -6.34
N GLU A 132 -18.43 19.21 -5.15
CA GLU A 132 -17.98 20.59 -5.00
C GLU A 132 -16.59 20.81 -5.60
N VAL A 133 -15.65 19.88 -5.41
CA VAL A 133 -14.33 19.91 -6.07
C VAL A 133 -14.48 19.96 -7.59
N LEU A 134 -15.36 19.13 -8.15
CA LEU A 134 -15.61 19.08 -9.59
C LEU A 134 -16.25 20.39 -10.11
N LYS A 135 -17.25 20.93 -9.41
CA LYS A 135 -17.94 22.16 -9.82
C LYS A 135 -17.02 23.38 -9.80
N LYS A 136 -16.22 23.52 -8.74
CA LYS A 136 -15.34 24.67 -8.55
C LYS A 136 -14.04 24.56 -9.32
N LYS A 137 -13.71 23.35 -9.83
CA LYS A 137 -12.40 23.04 -10.42
C LYS A 137 -11.25 23.46 -9.49
N THR A 138 -11.39 23.18 -8.19
CA THR A 138 -10.35 23.46 -7.19
C THR A 138 -9.08 22.69 -7.57
N ASP A 139 -7.91 23.35 -7.55
CA ASP A 139 -6.60 22.77 -7.88
C ASP A 139 -6.54 21.99 -9.20
N TRP A 140 -7.31 22.47 -10.19
CA TRP A 140 -7.39 21.83 -11.51
C TRP A 140 -6.19 22.16 -12.40
N ASN A 141 -5.73 21.17 -13.17
CA ASN A 141 -4.58 21.32 -14.07
C ASN A 141 -4.77 20.54 -15.37
N LEU A 142 -3.83 20.71 -16.31
CA LEU A 142 -3.90 20.08 -17.64
C LEU A 142 -3.88 18.54 -17.58
N LEU A 143 -3.14 17.94 -16.64
CA LEU A 143 -3.14 16.49 -16.43
C LEU A 143 -4.54 15.98 -16.08
N LEU A 144 -5.27 16.69 -15.20
CA LEU A 144 -6.65 16.36 -14.85
C LEU A 144 -7.59 16.48 -16.05
N ASP A 145 -7.43 17.50 -16.91
CA ASP A 145 -8.20 17.59 -18.15
C ASP A 145 -7.96 16.36 -19.05
N ASN A 146 -6.70 15.98 -19.27
CA ASN A 146 -6.34 14.84 -20.11
C ASN A 146 -6.85 13.50 -19.55
N LEU A 147 -6.70 13.27 -18.24
CA LEU A 147 -7.24 12.07 -17.58
C LEU A 147 -8.77 11.99 -17.67
N ASN A 148 -9.47 13.11 -17.49
CA ASN A 148 -10.94 13.14 -17.55
C ASN A 148 -11.51 13.04 -18.98
N ASN A 149 -10.77 13.52 -19.97
CA ASN A 149 -11.14 13.42 -21.39
C ASN A 149 -10.85 12.04 -21.99
N ASP A 150 -10.05 11.21 -21.32
CA ASP A 150 -9.76 9.85 -21.76
C ASP A 150 -10.93 8.88 -21.52
N GLU A 151 -11.76 8.70 -22.54
CA GLU A 151 -12.94 7.83 -22.50
C GLU A 151 -12.60 6.36 -22.29
N SER A 152 -11.50 5.91 -22.92
CA SER A 152 -11.03 4.53 -22.82
C SER A 152 -10.55 4.21 -21.41
N LEU A 153 -9.78 5.11 -20.80
CA LEU A 153 -9.36 5.00 -19.39
C LEU A 153 -10.58 4.94 -18.46
N ARG A 154 -11.55 5.84 -18.62
CA ARG A 154 -12.79 5.82 -17.83
C ARG A 154 -13.58 4.52 -18.01
N SER A 155 -13.60 3.96 -19.22
CA SER A 155 -14.26 2.68 -19.52
C SER A 155 -13.56 1.50 -18.83
N LEU A 156 -12.22 1.51 -18.78
CA LEU A 156 -11.44 0.50 -18.06
C LEU A 156 -11.73 0.54 -16.55
N LEU A 157 -11.68 1.73 -15.94
CA LEU A 157 -11.97 1.90 -14.51
C LEU A 157 -13.40 1.52 -14.14
N LYS A 158 -14.39 1.82 -14.99
CA LYS A 158 -15.79 1.39 -14.77
C LYS A 158 -15.97 -0.13 -14.74
N LYS A 159 -15.06 -0.89 -15.34
CA LYS A 159 -15.11 -2.35 -15.36
C LYS A 159 -14.47 -2.99 -14.13
N LEU A 160 -13.89 -2.19 -13.23
CA LEU A 160 -13.38 -2.63 -11.94
C LEU A 160 -14.53 -2.73 -10.93
N PRO A 161 -14.85 -3.92 -10.40
CA PRO A 161 -15.92 -4.08 -9.42
C PRO A 161 -15.61 -3.34 -8.12
N THR A 162 -16.56 -2.55 -7.64
CA THR A 162 -16.46 -1.85 -6.34
C THR A 162 -17.19 -2.57 -5.21
N GLU A 163 -17.92 -3.64 -5.52
CA GLU A 163 -18.68 -4.46 -4.58
C GLU A 163 -18.67 -5.94 -5.00
N LYS A 164 -18.85 -6.84 -4.03
CA LYS A 164 -19.07 -8.28 -4.22
C LYS A 164 -19.92 -8.80 -3.06
N THR A 165 -20.85 -9.71 -3.36
CA THR A 165 -21.55 -10.49 -2.34
C THR A 165 -20.71 -11.70 -1.93
N ILE A 166 -20.52 -11.86 -0.62
CA ILE A 166 -19.83 -13.00 -0.04
C ILE A 166 -20.91 -13.94 0.52
N TYR A 167 -20.83 -15.22 0.15
CA TYR A 167 -21.77 -16.25 0.57
C TYR A 167 -21.12 -17.20 1.57
N GLY A 168 -21.93 -17.76 2.47
CA GLY A 168 -21.48 -18.73 3.46
C GLY A 168 -21.01 -18.14 4.79
N ILE A 169 -20.90 -16.82 4.89
CA ILE A 169 -20.56 -16.07 6.11
C ILE A 169 -21.39 -14.78 6.20
N ASP A 170 -21.53 -14.20 7.39
CA ASP A 170 -22.10 -12.85 7.59
C ASP A 170 -21.01 -11.78 7.82
N GLU A 171 -21.43 -10.52 7.98
CA GLU A 171 -20.55 -9.36 8.23
C GLU A 171 -19.72 -9.48 9.53
N ARG A 172 -20.13 -10.36 10.46
CA ARG A 172 -19.42 -10.67 11.70
C ARG A 172 -18.52 -11.89 11.55
N TYR A 173 -18.27 -12.33 10.31
CA TYR A 173 -17.47 -13.49 9.94
C TYR A 173 -18.01 -14.81 10.51
N GLN A 174 -19.29 -14.90 10.82
CA GLN A 174 -19.88 -16.15 11.29
C GLN A 174 -20.32 -17.00 10.10
N ALA A 175 -19.91 -18.26 10.05
CA ALA A 175 -20.24 -19.18 8.97
C ALA A 175 -21.69 -19.71 9.04
N GLY A 176 -22.28 -19.97 7.88
CA GLY A 176 -23.62 -20.54 7.75
C GLY A 176 -24.10 -20.64 6.31
N LYS A 177 -24.90 -21.66 6.01
CA LYS A 177 -25.40 -21.96 4.66
C LYS A 177 -26.15 -20.79 4.01
N ASP A 178 -27.00 -20.12 4.79
CA ASP A 178 -27.88 -19.05 4.31
C ASP A 178 -27.31 -17.65 4.59
N LYS A 179 -26.09 -17.58 5.13
CA LYS A 179 -25.44 -16.30 5.46
C LYS A 179 -24.81 -15.70 4.21
N SER A 180 -25.00 -14.41 4.03
CA SER A 180 -24.27 -13.61 3.05
C SER A 180 -24.17 -12.16 3.50
N TRP A 181 -23.22 -11.43 2.95
CA TRP A 181 -23.10 -9.98 3.14
C TRP A 181 -22.43 -9.34 1.94
N ASN A 182 -22.67 -8.03 1.76
CA ASN A 182 -22.07 -7.26 0.67
C ASN A 182 -20.80 -6.57 1.18
N TYR A 183 -19.68 -6.84 0.51
CA TYR A 183 -18.41 -6.17 0.75
C TYR A 183 -18.10 -5.21 -0.39
N GLY A 184 -17.68 -3.99 -0.09
CA GLY A 184 -17.39 -3.00 -1.11
C GLY A 184 -16.53 -1.84 -0.64
N LEU A 185 -16.24 -0.94 -1.58
CA LEU A 185 -15.39 0.23 -1.40
C LEU A 185 -16.07 1.36 -0.60
N ASN A 186 -17.41 1.41 -0.58
CA ASN A 186 -18.20 2.53 -0.05
C ASN A 186 -17.75 3.90 -0.62
N ASP A 187 -17.71 4.04 -1.96
CA ASP A 187 -17.36 5.28 -2.68
C ASP A 187 -18.54 6.28 -2.64
N GLU A 188 -18.51 7.22 -1.69
CA GLU A 188 -19.55 8.23 -1.48
C GLU A 188 -19.03 9.64 -1.81
N ASP A 189 -19.91 10.62 -2.05
CA ASP A 189 -19.50 11.97 -2.47
C ASP A 189 -18.58 12.66 -1.45
N ASP A 190 -18.82 12.42 -0.16
CA ASP A 190 -18.26 13.12 0.99
C ASP A 190 -17.10 12.37 1.68
N ASN A 191 -16.63 11.28 1.09
CA ASN A 191 -15.50 10.50 1.61
C ASN A 191 -14.36 10.35 0.59
N TYR A 192 -13.17 9.97 1.08
CA TYR A 192 -11.99 9.76 0.24
C TYR A 192 -11.86 8.31 -0.29
N HIS A 193 -12.87 7.46 -0.08
CA HIS A 193 -12.84 6.10 -0.60
C HIS A 193 -12.81 6.15 -2.12
N THR A 194 -11.87 5.42 -2.71
CA THR A 194 -11.63 5.44 -4.15
C THR A 194 -11.09 4.11 -4.64
N LEU A 195 -11.43 3.78 -5.87
CA LEU A 195 -10.90 2.62 -6.58
C LEU A 195 -9.52 2.90 -7.19
N CYS A 196 -9.11 4.17 -7.28
CA CYS A 196 -7.83 4.56 -7.88
C CYS A 196 -7.30 5.83 -7.22
N GLN A 197 -6.04 5.76 -6.75
CA GLN A 197 -5.30 6.90 -6.21
C GLN A 197 -3.97 7.05 -6.94
N ILE A 198 -3.62 8.29 -7.28
CA ILE A 198 -2.37 8.67 -7.92
C ILE A 198 -1.68 9.63 -6.96
N VAL A 199 -0.47 9.31 -6.50
CA VAL A 199 0.16 10.00 -5.37
C VAL A 199 1.60 10.37 -5.72
N PRO A 200 1.96 11.66 -5.78
CA PRO A 200 3.35 12.06 -5.93
C PRO A 200 4.11 11.77 -4.62
N LEU A 201 5.24 11.07 -4.73
CA LEU A 201 6.08 10.62 -3.63
C LEU A 201 7.55 10.98 -3.93
N GLY A 202 7.82 12.28 -3.90
CA GLY A 202 9.10 12.86 -4.27
C GLY A 202 9.21 13.05 -5.78
N ASN A 203 10.22 12.44 -6.39
CA ASN A 203 10.45 12.48 -7.83
C ASN A 203 9.68 11.38 -8.61
N LYS A 204 8.96 10.51 -7.91
CA LYS A 204 8.13 9.46 -8.51
C LYS A 204 6.66 9.67 -8.20
N THR A 205 5.79 9.10 -9.02
CA THR A 205 4.34 9.04 -8.77
C THR A 205 3.89 7.60 -8.63
N LEU A 206 3.22 7.28 -7.53
CA LEU A 206 2.49 6.02 -7.38
C LEU A 206 1.20 6.10 -8.17
N ILE A 207 0.89 5.06 -8.95
CA ILE A 207 -0.45 4.79 -9.46
C ILE A 207 -0.92 3.51 -8.80
N ALA A 208 -2.05 3.53 -8.11
CA ALA A 208 -2.59 2.35 -7.44
C ALA A 208 -4.10 2.25 -7.62
N THR A 209 -4.58 1.05 -7.92
CA THR A 209 -6.00 0.71 -8.04
C THR A 209 -6.40 -0.36 -7.04
N ARG A 210 -7.69 -0.39 -6.69
CA ARG A 210 -8.33 -1.36 -5.82
C ARG A 210 -9.63 -1.82 -6.48
N HIS A 211 -9.87 -3.13 -6.52
CA HIS A 211 -11.13 -3.69 -6.98
C HIS A 211 -11.51 -4.98 -6.24
N MET A 212 -12.80 -5.31 -6.20
CA MET A 212 -13.28 -6.55 -5.62
C MET A 212 -13.09 -7.69 -6.62
N VAL A 213 -12.64 -8.85 -6.13
CA VAL A 213 -12.36 -10.02 -6.98
C VAL A 213 -13.62 -10.87 -7.15
N SER A 214 -14.58 -10.35 -7.92
CA SER A 214 -15.76 -11.11 -8.37
C SER A 214 -15.44 -12.01 -9.57
N ASP A 215 -14.51 -11.58 -10.43
CA ASP A 215 -13.94 -12.33 -11.54
C ASP A 215 -12.44 -12.02 -11.60
N PRO A 216 -11.54 -13.02 -11.49
CA PRO A 216 -10.10 -12.80 -11.58
C PRO A 216 -9.65 -12.08 -12.87
N LYS A 217 -10.42 -12.18 -13.97
CA LYS A 217 -10.11 -11.48 -15.23
C LYS A 217 -10.16 -9.96 -15.12
N ARG A 218 -10.74 -9.40 -14.05
CA ARG A 218 -10.81 -7.95 -13.84
C ARG A 218 -9.45 -7.30 -13.62
N ILE A 219 -8.43 -8.06 -13.23
CA ILE A 219 -7.05 -7.56 -13.15
C ILE A 219 -6.54 -7.02 -14.50
N GLU A 220 -6.99 -7.59 -15.62
CA GLU A 220 -6.64 -7.10 -16.97
C GLU A 220 -7.02 -5.61 -17.15
N HIS A 221 -8.17 -5.23 -16.61
CA HIS A 221 -8.66 -3.85 -16.69
C HIS A 221 -7.87 -2.92 -15.76
N ALA A 222 -7.43 -3.42 -14.60
CA ALA A 222 -6.58 -2.68 -13.67
C ALA A 222 -5.22 -2.38 -14.30
N VAL A 223 -4.55 -3.41 -14.87
CA VAL A 223 -3.26 -3.26 -15.54
C VAL A 223 -3.37 -2.28 -16.72
N LYS A 224 -4.38 -2.43 -17.57
CA LYS A 224 -4.62 -1.50 -18.69
C LYS A 224 -4.88 -0.07 -18.23
N ALA A 225 -5.67 0.13 -17.17
CA ALA A 225 -5.94 1.46 -16.64
C ALA A 225 -4.67 2.10 -16.06
N ILE A 226 -3.88 1.34 -15.30
CA ILE A 226 -2.62 1.82 -14.72
C ILE A 226 -1.63 2.21 -15.82
N ASN A 227 -1.45 1.38 -16.85
CA ASN A 227 -0.55 1.71 -17.96
C ASN A 227 -1.00 2.97 -18.70
N ARG A 228 -2.31 3.13 -18.90
CA ARG A 228 -2.84 4.34 -19.55
C ARG A 228 -2.68 5.59 -18.69
N ILE A 229 -2.83 5.49 -17.37
CA ILE A 229 -2.52 6.59 -16.43
C ILE A 229 -1.02 6.91 -16.47
N ARG A 230 -0.16 5.88 -16.49
CA ARG A 230 1.29 6.04 -16.63
C ARG A 230 1.63 6.83 -17.89
N ASP A 231 1.02 6.52 -19.03
CA ASP A 231 1.28 7.25 -20.28
C ASP A 231 0.92 8.74 -20.15
N HIS A 232 -0.19 9.09 -19.46
CA HIS A 232 -0.53 10.48 -19.16
C HIS A 232 0.50 11.15 -18.24
N ILE A 233 1.00 10.46 -17.23
CA ILE A 233 1.99 11.01 -16.29
C ILE A 233 3.37 11.15 -16.94
N VAL A 234 3.75 10.24 -17.85
CA VAL A 234 4.97 10.37 -18.65
C VAL A 234 4.91 11.63 -19.52
N ASN A 235 3.76 11.88 -20.17
CA ASN A 235 3.60 13.01 -21.10
C ASN A 235 3.35 14.36 -20.41
N PHE A 236 2.64 14.38 -19.29
CA PHE A 236 2.15 15.61 -18.65
C PHE A 236 2.58 15.77 -17.18
N GLY A 237 3.29 14.78 -16.62
CA GLY A 237 3.92 14.91 -15.32
C GLY A 237 5.01 15.97 -15.32
N LEU A 238 5.55 16.24 -14.15
CA LEU A 238 6.59 17.24 -13.92
C LEU A 238 7.93 16.55 -13.64
N ASP A 239 9.01 17.19 -14.06
CA ASP A 239 10.33 16.92 -13.51
C ASP A 239 10.47 17.67 -12.19
N GLY A 240 11.16 17.08 -11.21
CA GLY A 240 11.37 17.68 -9.89
C GLY A 240 10.75 16.85 -8.76
N PHE A 241 10.28 17.53 -7.72
CA PHE A 241 9.90 16.90 -6.47
C PHE A 241 8.54 17.42 -5.96
N SER A 242 7.63 16.51 -5.66
CA SER A 242 6.35 16.80 -5.01
C SER A 242 5.96 15.66 -4.08
N ARG A 243 5.31 15.99 -2.95
CA ARG A 243 4.75 15.00 -2.03
C ARG A 243 3.28 15.30 -1.83
N GLY A 244 2.45 14.29 -2.07
CA GLY A 244 1.01 14.38 -1.88
C GLY A 244 0.53 13.51 -0.72
N ARG A 245 -0.61 13.87 -0.17
CA ARG A 245 -1.33 13.07 0.83
C ARG A 245 -1.71 11.72 0.21
N ILE A 246 -1.50 10.63 0.94
CA ILE A 246 -2.06 9.31 0.57
C ILE A 246 -3.54 9.28 1.00
N PRO A 247 -4.51 9.29 0.06
CA PRO A 247 -5.93 9.37 0.41
C PRO A 247 -6.44 8.15 1.18
N GLN A 248 -5.94 6.96 0.85
CA GLN A 248 -6.39 5.70 1.43
C GLN A 248 -5.20 4.81 1.85
N PRO A 249 -5.18 4.25 3.08
CA PRO A 249 -4.05 3.52 3.63
C PRO A 249 -3.55 2.35 2.77
N TRP A 250 -4.41 1.69 2.01
CA TRP A 250 -4.04 0.56 1.15
C TRP A 250 -3.02 0.90 0.05
N ALA A 251 -2.78 2.19 -0.27
CA ALA A 251 -1.66 2.56 -1.12
C ALA A 251 -0.31 2.25 -0.48
N LYS A 252 -0.20 2.31 0.85
CA LYS A 252 1.04 2.02 1.58
C LYS A 252 1.47 0.58 1.35
N ASP A 253 0.52 -0.35 1.35
CA ASP A 253 0.79 -1.77 1.08
C ASP A 253 1.32 -1.99 -0.34
N VAL A 254 0.77 -1.27 -1.31
CA VAL A 254 1.25 -1.30 -2.70
C VAL A 254 2.68 -0.73 -2.77
N ILE A 255 2.96 0.38 -2.07
CA ILE A 255 4.30 0.97 -2.01
C ILE A 255 5.31 -0.02 -1.41
N GLU A 256 4.95 -0.65 -0.29
CA GLU A 256 5.79 -1.65 0.39
C GLU A 256 6.06 -2.84 -0.52
N LEU A 257 5.05 -3.32 -1.25
CA LEU A 257 5.21 -4.41 -2.18
C LEU A 257 6.13 -4.06 -3.36
N ILE A 258 5.99 -2.87 -3.95
CA ILE A 258 6.90 -2.41 -5.01
C ILE A 258 8.34 -2.34 -4.51
N ARG A 259 8.55 -1.79 -3.30
CA ARG A 259 9.88 -1.71 -2.68
C ARG A 259 10.47 -3.10 -2.44
N HIS A 260 9.67 -4.05 -1.96
CA HIS A 260 10.10 -5.42 -1.74
C HIS A 260 10.65 -6.06 -3.02
N TYR A 261 9.90 -6.00 -4.12
CA TYR A 261 10.33 -6.58 -5.40
C TYR A 261 11.49 -5.82 -6.06
N SER A 262 11.64 -4.52 -5.76
CA SER A 262 12.79 -3.75 -6.24
C SER A 262 14.08 -4.21 -5.52
N ALA A 263 14.02 -4.35 -4.19
CA ALA A 263 15.16 -4.79 -3.38
C ALA A 263 15.57 -6.25 -3.62
N SER A 264 14.64 -7.13 -4.01
CA SER A 264 14.98 -8.52 -4.36
C SER A 264 15.73 -8.63 -5.69
N ARG A 265 15.44 -7.76 -6.67
CA ARG A 265 16.14 -7.70 -7.96
C ARG A 265 17.56 -7.14 -7.85
N GLU A 266 17.82 -6.28 -6.88
CA GLU A 266 19.12 -5.64 -6.66
C GLU A 266 20.12 -6.52 -5.86
N ARG A 267 19.70 -7.68 -5.34
CA ARG A 267 20.61 -8.60 -4.64
C ARG A 267 21.59 -9.23 -5.65
N PRO A 268 22.91 -9.01 -5.51
CA PRO A 268 23.89 -9.65 -6.37
C PRO A 268 23.83 -11.17 -6.19
N LEU A 269 23.87 -11.92 -7.30
CA LEU A 269 24.18 -13.34 -7.32
C LEU A 269 25.59 -13.53 -6.76
N THR A 270 25.73 -13.69 -5.44
CA THR A 270 26.99 -14.06 -4.80
C THR A 270 26.86 -15.45 -4.20
N ASP A 271 27.50 -16.36 -4.94
CA ASP A 271 28.27 -17.51 -4.44
C ASP A 271 27.54 -18.79 -4.04
N ILE A 272 27.18 -19.60 -5.05
CA ILE A 272 27.12 -21.06 -4.94
C ILE A 272 28.32 -21.64 -5.69
N SER A 273 29.52 -21.57 -5.11
CA SER A 273 30.55 -22.61 -5.22
C SER A 273 31.82 -22.19 -4.49
N SER A 274 32.10 -22.79 -3.33
CA SER A 274 33.30 -23.62 -3.06
C SER A 274 33.67 -23.69 -1.58
N GLU A 275 34.06 -24.89 -1.17
CA GLU A 275 34.60 -25.30 0.13
C GLU A 275 35.91 -24.57 0.53
N PRO A 276 36.32 -24.64 1.80
CA PRO A 276 37.33 -23.75 2.36
C PRO A 276 38.75 -24.22 2.07
N ILE A 277 39.59 -23.35 1.51
CA ILE A 277 41.04 -23.55 1.50
C ILE A 277 41.68 -22.64 2.54
N ALA A 278 42.47 -23.29 3.38
CA ALA A 278 43.13 -22.78 4.57
C ALA A 278 44.30 -21.81 4.27
N ARG A 279 44.46 -20.87 5.22
CA ARG A 279 45.69 -20.26 5.79
C ARG A 279 46.74 -19.69 4.82
N HIS A 280 47.17 -18.45 5.09
CA HIS A 280 48.58 -18.11 5.37
C HIS A 280 48.68 -16.81 6.18
N GLU A 281 49.71 -16.78 7.02
CA GLU A 281 49.95 -15.92 8.18
C GLU A 281 50.43 -14.48 7.90
N VAL A 282 50.22 -13.68 8.94
CA VAL A 282 50.64 -12.30 9.23
C VAL A 282 52.18 -12.21 9.32
N ALA A 283 52.86 -11.12 8.91
CA ALA A 283 53.22 -9.96 9.75
C ALA A 283 54.20 -9.00 9.00
N PRO A 284 54.74 -7.91 9.61
CA PRO A 284 54.27 -6.52 9.46
C PRO A 284 55.38 -5.56 8.95
N GLN A 285 55.08 -4.27 8.74
CA GLN A 285 55.93 -3.07 9.02
C GLN A 285 55.37 -1.78 8.35
N THR A 286 54.85 -0.82 9.14
CA THR A 286 55.43 0.52 9.56
C THR A 286 55.62 1.55 8.43
N THR A 287 54.76 2.58 8.31
CA THR A 287 54.69 3.93 8.96
C THR A 287 55.21 5.06 8.05
N GLY A 288 54.34 6.03 7.76
CA GLY A 288 54.65 7.35 7.22
C GLY A 288 53.37 8.18 7.00
N PRO A 289 53.22 9.37 7.58
CA PRO A 289 51.93 10.06 7.80
C PRO A 289 51.58 10.99 6.64
N VAL A 290 50.29 11.34 6.45
CA VAL A 290 49.77 12.68 6.08
C VAL A 290 48.22 12.62 6.04
N ASP A 291 47.64 13.51 6.85
CA ASP A 291 46.31 14.12 6.86
C ASP A 291 45.05 13.25 7.03
N THR A 292 44.57 13.31 8.28
CA THR A 292 43.30 12.79 8.76
C THR A 292 42.22 13.84 8.55
N GLU A 293 41.44 13.69 7.47
CA GLU A 293 40.06 14.20 7.41
C GLU A 293 39.15 12.99 7.27
N SER A 294 38.46 12.65 8.37
CA SER A 294 37.51 11.54 8.45
C SER A 294 36.25 11.85 7.65
N GLN A 295 36.31 11.74 6.32
CA GLN A 295 35.14 11.89 5.47
C GLN A 295 34.24 10.66 5.59
N ALA A 296 33.07 10.83 6.23
CA ALA A 296 32.05 9.80 6.34
C ALA A 296 31.48 9.42 4.97
N ALA A 297 31.06 8.17 4.79
CA ALA A 297 30.33 7.72 3.62
C ALA A 297 28.82 7.65 3.93
N CYS A 298 27.98 7.94 2.94
CA CYS A 298 26.53 7.88 3.12
C CYS A 298 26.07 6.46 3.44
N PRO A 299 25.32 6.23 4.53
CA PRO A 299 24.88 4.89 4.90
C PRO A 299 23.84 4.30 3.92
N SER A 300 23.25 5.12 3.05
CA SER A 300 22.22 4.68 2.09
C SER A 300 22.74 4.45 0.68
N CYS A 301 23.80 5.12 0.24
CA CYS A 301 24.33 4.97 -1.12
C CYS A 301 25.86 4.86 -1.21
N SER A 302 26.55 4.88 -0.08
CA SER A 302 28.01 4.75 0.04
C SER A 302 28.84 5.85 -0.65
N VAL A 303 28.20 6.92 -1.14
CA VAL A 303 28.88 8.10 -1.69
C VAL A 303 29.51 8.92 -0.57
N ARG A 304 30.70 9.48 -0.83
CA ARG A 304 31.44 10.33 0.12
C ARG A 304 30.63 11.57 0.51
N ILE A 305 30.67 11.90 1.80
CA ILE A 305 29.98 13.05 2.40
C ILE A 305 31.01 14.12 2.76
N HIS A 306 30.66 15.39 2.56
CA HIS A 306 31.45 16.51 3.07
C HIS A 306 31.02 16.88 4.50
N GLU A 307 31.96 17.31 5.35
CA GLU A 307 31.66 17.71 6.73
C GLU A 307 30.55 18.79 6.79
N GLY A 308 29.57 18.58 7.66
CA GLY A 308 28.45 19.50 7.88
C GLY A 308 27.21 19.29 6.99
N GLU A 309 27.20 18.29 6.09
CA GLU A 309 26.03 17.97 5.27
C GLU A 309 24.90 17.33 6.09
N LYS A 310 23.71 17.95 6.07
CA LYS A 310 22.51 17.42 6.74
C LYS A 310 21.82 16.31 5.94
N TYR A 311 22.05 16.27 4.62
CA TYR A 311 21.46 15.28 3.71
C TYR A 311 22.48 14.88 2.64
N CYS A 312 22.47 13.62 2.21
CA CYS A 312 23.31 13.13 1.13
C CYS A 312 22.88 13.75 -0.21
N ARG A 313 23.78 14.43 -0.91
CA ARG A 313 23.49 15.06 -2.21
C ARG A 313 23.23 14.07 -3.33
N SER A 314 23.69 12.83 -3.19
CA SER A 314 23.54 11.79 -4.20
C SER A 314 22.23 11.02 -4.07
N CYS A 315 21.78 10.69 -2.85
CA CYS A 315 20.59 9.86 -2.64
C CYS A 315 19.51 10.49 -1.74
N GLY A 316 19.77 11.67 -1.17
CA GLY A 316 18.83 12.40 -0.31
C GLY A 316 18.66 11.85 1.10
N ALA A 317 19.51 10.89 1.54
CA ALA A 317 19.45 10.33 2.89
C ALA A 317 19.80 11.38 3.95
N ASP A 318 19.07 11.39 5.06
CA ASP A 318 19.32 12.27 6.22
C ASP A 318 20.61 11.81 6.94
N LEU A 319 21.58 12.70 7.10
CA LEU A 319 22.93 12.39 7.59
C LEU A 319 23.17 12.83 9.04
N VAL A 320 22.20 13.54 9.63
CA VAL A 320 22.28 13.96 11.03
C VAL A 320 21.87 12.78 11.92
N PRO A 321 22.71 12.35 12.87
CA PRO A 321 22.33 11.36 13.86
C PRO A 321 21.14 11.89 14.69
N LYS A 322 20.02 11.18 14.67
CA LYS A 322 18.81 11.54 15.43
C LYS A 322 18.98 11.06 16.86
N LEU A 323 19.36 11.97 17.76
CA LEU A 323 19.44 11.70 19.20
C LEU A 323 18.05 11.87 19.82
N GLY A 324 17.44 10.78 20.30
CA GLY A 324 16.23 10.81 21.14
C GLY A 324 15.18 9.77 20.75
N ASP A 325 15.36 8.53 21.21
CA ASP A 325 14.45 7.42 20.96
C ASP A 325 13.22 7.49 21.87
N ASN A 326 12.09 7.93 21.32
CA ASN A 326 10.80 7.36 21.66
C ASN A 326 10.04 7.12 20.36
N LEU A 327 9.33 6.00 20.28
CA LEU A 327 8.46 5.69 19.15
C LEU A 327 7.02 5.86 19.61
N CYS A 328 6.20 6.44 18.75
CA CYS A 328 4.76 6.54 18.97
C CYS A 328 4.21 5.12 19.15
N PRO A 329 3.55 4.81 20.28
CA PRO A 329 3.07 3.45 20.57
C PRO A 329 1.97 3.00 19.61
N ARG A 330 1.35 3.93 18.86
CA ARG A 330 0.30 3.62 17.89
C ARG A 330 0.80 3.46 16.45
N CYS A 331 1.73 4.30 16.00
CA CYS A 331 2.14 4.31 14.59
C CYS A 331 3.63 4.06 14.37
N GLY A 332 4.42 3.88 15.42
CA GLY A 332 5.86 3.65 15.34
C GLY A 332 6.68 4.86 14.87
N ALA A 333 6.06 6.02 14.65
CA ALA A 333 6.75 7.24 14.27
C ALA A 333 7.68 7.73 15.39
N THR A 334 8.85 8.25 15.04
CA THR A 334 9.76 8.85 16.01
C THR A 334 9.11 10.05 16.69
N THR A 335 9.12 10.06 18.03
CA THR A 335 8.59 11.14 18.86
C THR A 335 9.73 11.80 19.62
N TYR A 336 9.59 13.09 19.89
CA TYR A 336 10.58 13.87 20.63
C TYR A 336 10.09 14.13 22.06
N SER A 337 11.01 14.21 23.01
CA SER A 337 10.70 14.53 24.41
C SER A 337 9.95 15.86 24.52
N GLY A 338 8.78 15.86 25.18
CA GLY A 338 7.93 17.05 25.37
C GLY A 338 6.75 17.17 24.40
N MET A 339 6.62 16.28 23.41
CA MET A 339 5.43 16.23 22.55
C MET A 339 4.20 15.74 23.33
N LYS A 340 3.12 16.53 23.30
CA LYS A 340 1.82 16.17 23.88
C LYS A 340 1.02 15.20 22.99
N PHE A 341 1.21 15.29 21.68
CA PHE A 341 0.54 14.44 20.68
C PHE A 341 1.54 14.02 19.59
N CYS A 342 1.33 12.86 18.99
CA CYS A 342 2.10 12.40 17.83
C CYS A 342 1.72 13.22 16.59
N GLY A 343 2.70 13.85 15.95
CA GLY A 343 2.49 14.64 14.73
C GLY A 343 1.99 13.83 13.53
N ASP A 344 2.23 12.51 13.50
CA ASP A 344 1.86 11.66 12.36
C ASP A 344 0.48 11.01 12.51
N CYS A 345 0.11 10.57 13.71
CA CYS A 345 -1.15 9.85 13.93
C CYS A 345 -2.10 10.52 14.91
N GLY A 346 -1.72 11.66 15.50
CA GLY A 346 -2.55 12.47 16.40
C GLY A 346 -2.80 11.90 17.79
N ILE A 347 -2.19 10.77 18.17
CA ILE A 347 -2.43 10.18 19.50
C ILE A 347 -1.75 11.00 20.60
N SER A 348 -2.40 11.13 21.76
CA SER A 348 -1.79 11.70 22.95
C SER A 348 -0.58 10.87 23.38
N LEU A 349 0.52 11.55 23.69
CA LEU A 349 1.77 10.96 24.18
C LEU A 349 1.99 11.26 25.67
N ILE A 350 1.08 12.00 26.30
CA ILE A 350 1.09 12.27 27.74
C ILE A 350 0.49 11.06 28.46
N GLN A 351 1.22 10.48 29.40
CA GLN A 351 0.72 9.39 30.24
C GLN A 351 -0.28 9.93 31.25
N GLY A 352 -1.56 9.59 31.11
CA GLY A 352 -2.54 9.72 32.19
C GLY A 352 -2.44 8.54 33.16
N GLU A 353 -2.77 8.73 34.43
CA GLU A 353 -2.79 7.63 35.40
C GLU A 353 -3.87 6.60 35.03
N ALA A 354 -3.57 5.32 35.27
CA ALA A 354 -4.48 4.21 34.99
C ALA A 354 -5.80 4.39 35.76
N ALA A 355 -6.92 4.44 35.04
CA ALA A 355 -8.26 4.51 35.62
C ALA A 355 -9.02 3.20 35.40
N SER A 356 -10.07 2.94 36.18
CA SER A 356 -11.02 1.85 35.91
C SER A 356 -12.15 2.34 34.99
N CYS A 357 -12.65 1.46 34.12
CA CYS A 357 -13.69 1.80 33.15
C CYS A 357 -14.99 2.15 33.88
N PRO A 358 -15.58 3.35 33.67
CA PRO A 358 -16.76 3.78 34.42
C PRO A 358 -18.02 2.96 34.09
N LYS A 359 -18.02 2.21 32.98
CA LYS A 359 -19.15 1.39 32.56
C LYS A 359 -19.10 -0.06 33.09
N CYS A 360 -17.91 -0.65 33.17
CA CYS A 360 -17.77 -2.08 33.46
C CYS A 360 -16.77 -2.41 34.57
N GLY A 361 -16.07 -1.42 35.12
CA GLY A 361 -15.11 -1.57 36.21
C GLY A 361 -13.75 -2.15 35.81
N ALA A 362 -13.58 -2.62 34.57
CA ALA A 362 -12.31 -3.21 34.12
C ALA A 362 -11.16 -2.18 34.16
N ASP A 363 -9.97 -2.62 34.58
CA ASP A 363 -8.77 -1.79 34.62
C ASP A 363 -8.38 -1.30 33.23
N THR A 364 -8.11 0.00 33.12
CA THR A 364 -7.74 0.63 31.84
C THR A 364 -6.30 1.10 31.86
N LYS A 365 -5.59 0.86 30.75
CA LYS A 365 -4.22 1.31 30.57
C LYS A 365 -4.24 2.78 30.15
N PRO A 366 -3.22 3.58 30.52
CA PRO A 366 -3.09 5.02 30.23
C PRO A 366 -3.35 5.51 28.81
N ILE A 367 -3.32 4.61 27.82
CA ILE A 367 -3.31 4.92 26.38
C ILE A 367 -4.61 4.43 25.69
N MET A 368 -5.55 3.88 26.45
CA MET A 368 -6.79 3.34 25.89
C MET A 368 -7.86 4.42 25.71
N ILE A 369 -8.31 4.63 24.47
CA ILE A 369 -9.42 5.54 24.12
C ILE A 369 -10.78 4.84 24.31
N TYR A 370 -10.79 3.51 24.27
CA TYR A 370 -11.95 2.66 24.52
C TYR A 370 -11.57 1.54 25.47
N CYS A 371 -12.50 1.12 26.31
CA CYS A 371 -12.32 -0.03 27.19
C CYS A 371 -12.16 -1.31 26.34
N GLY A 372 -11.05 -2.03 26.53
CA GLY A 372 -10.75 -3.27 25.79
C GLY A 372 -11.75 -4.40 26.03
N GLU A 373 -12.47 -4.38 27.16
CA GLU A 373 -13.44 -5.42 27.53
C GLU A 373 -14.86 -5.11 27.01
N CYS A 374 -15.35 -3.88 27.19
CA CYS A 374 -16.75 -3.54 26.88
C CYS A 374 -16.93 -2.52 25.75
N GLY A 375 -15.83 -2.02 25.16
CA GLY A 375 -15.85 -1.04 24.07
C GLY A 375 -16.34 0.36 24.45
N HIS A 376 -16.58 0.66 25.73
CA HIS A 376 -17.02 1.98 26.17
C HIS A 376 -15.92 3.03 25.93
N PRO A 377 -16.24 4.20 25.34
CA PRO A 377 -15.27 5.29 25.20
C PRO A 377 -14.82 5.79 26.58
N LEU A 378 -13.52 5.81 26.79
CA LEU A 378 -12.88 6.34 27.99
C LEU A 378 -12.58 7.82 27.73
N LYS A 379 -13.03 8.71 28.62
CA LYS A 379 -12.76 10.14 28.47
C LYS A 379 -11.27 10.39 28.70
N ALA A 380 -10.65 11.10 27.77
CA ALA A 380 -9.27 11.57 27.86
C ALA A 380 -9.09 12.63 28.94
#